data_AF-A0A1Y1VF46-F1
#
_entry.id   AF-A0A1Y1VF46-F1
#
_cell.length_a   1.000
_cell.length_b   1.000
_cell.length_c   1.000
_cell.angle_alpha   90.00
_cell.angle_beta   90.00
_cell.angle_gamma   90.00
#
_symmetry.space_group_name_H-M   'P 1'
#
loop_
_entity.id
_entity.type
_entity.pdbx_description
1 polymer ?
#
loop_
_entity_poly.entity_id
_entity_poly.type
_entity_poly.pdbx_seq_one_letter_code
_entity_poly.pdbx_strand_id
1 'polypeptide(L)'
;MGLKIKKVPKQQKSNYKILKNFRHNTPENMYCADCGAKEPKYASVNLGVFICSKCSHLHQLLGPQVSVVKSIETDIWTAEEMQNFLIMGNANAKQIYGAVVRNRPVTLDYLRQKYDSLSFVQEENKRNSLINKRKTFFGNYNQSQASSSDVDYETKYLNEMEQLISMGFTKKKYNLKALILTKGNVQKATDLIINAQAKHQEKKTLYSTMEYNPTSQESETIEQIENMGFNIKSNTKTLLLIRKVNSFFFFLYKCVL
;
A
#
# COMPACT_ATOMS: atom_id res chain seq x y z
N MET A 1 42.48 22.33 4.63
CA MET A 1 41.27 22.40 3.78
C MET A 1 40.04 22.33 4.67
N GLY A 2 39.36 23.45 4.92
CA GLY A 2 38.14 23.48 5.72
C GLY A 2 36.96 22.85 4.97
N LEU A 3 36.30 21.87 5.58
CA LEU A 3 35.06 21.29 5.09
C LEU A 3 34.01 22.40 5.01
N LYS A 4 33.64 22.83 3.80
CA LYS A 4 32.53 23.77 3.57
C LYS A 4 31.24 23.08 4.01
N ILE A 5 30.73 23.43 5.18
CA ILE A 5 29.40 23.00 5.66
C ILE A 5 28.37 23.59 4.70
N LYS A 6 27.83 22.77 3.79
CA LYS A 6 26.72 23.17 2.91
C LYS A 6 25.52 23.52 3.80
N LYS A 7 25.03 24.75 3.70
CA LYS A 7 23.83 25.19 4.42
C LYS A 7 22.65 24.28 4.05
N VAL A 8 22.05 23.63 5.04
CA VAL A 8 20.84 22.81 4.88
C VAL A 8 19.69 23.70 4.37
N PRO A 9 19.04 23.35 3.24
CA PRO A 9 17.89 24.08 2.71
C PRO A 9 16.76 24.27 3.73
N LYS A 10 16.06 25.41 3.68
CA LYS A 10 14.96 25.75 4.62
C LYS A 10 13.87 24.68 4.65
N GLN A 11 13.53 24.10 3.49
CA GLN A 11 12.56 23.01 3.38
C GLN A 11 12.99 21.74 4.11
N GLN A 12 14.28 21.41 4.09
CA GLN A 12 14.80 20.21 4.74
C GLN A 12 14.73 20.31 6.27
N LYS A 13 15.02 21.50 6.82
CA LYS A 13 14.80 21.77 8.26
C LYS A 13 13.32 21.66 8.65
N SER A 14 12.40 22.02 7.76
CA SER A 14 10.96 21.87 7.97
C SER A 14 10.56 20.39 7.99
N ASN A 15 10.98 19.62 6.98
CA ASN A 15 10.66 18.18 6.88
C ASN A 15 11.22 17.39 8.06
N TYR A 16 12.44 17.68 8.51
CA TYR A 16 13.01 17.07 9.71
C TYR A 16 12.13 17.31 10.95
N LYS A 17 11.64 18.53 11.16
CA LYS A 17 10.73 18.84 12.29
C LYS A 17 9.43 18.04 12.19
N ILE A 18 8.86 17.93 10.99
CA ILE A 18 7.63 17.16 10.75
C ILE A 18 7.86 15.68 11.07
N LEU A 19 8.92 15.07 10.52
CA LEU A 19 9.24 13.66 10.76
C LEU A 19 9.60 13.40 12.23
N LYS A 20 10.30 14.34 12.89
CA LYS A 20 10.58 14.27 14.32
C LYS A 20 9.29 14.26 15.13
N ASN A 21 8.35 15.18 14.85
CA ASN A 21 7.06 15.24 15.53
C ASN A 21 6.23 13.97 15.26
N PHE A 22 6.18 13.51 14.01
CA PHE A 22 5.49 12.26 13.65
C PHE A 22 6.06 11.05 14.38
N ARG A 23 7.38 11.03 14.61
CA ARG A 23 8.03 9.99 15.39
C ARG A 23 7.62 10.03 16.86
N HIS A 24 7.57 11.21 17.47
CA HIS A 24 7.22 11.35 18.90
C HIS A 24 5.72 11.18 19.20
N ASN A 25 4.85 11.57 18.27
CA ASN A 25 3.40 11.51 18.46
C ASN A 25 2.81 10.11 18.25
N THR A 26 3.58 9.17 17.68
CA THR A 26 3.15 7.80 17.43
C THR A 26 4.15 6.83 18.09
N PRO A 27 3.78 6.13 19.18
CA PRO A 27 4.69 5.29 19.95
C PRO A 27 5.46 4.26 19.12
N GLU A 28 4.83 3.67 18.10
CA GLU A 28 5.45 2.68 17.21
C GLU A 28 6.60 3.25 16.37
N ASN A 29 6.53 4.54 16.03
CA ASN A 29 7.57 5.20 15.25
C ASN A 29 8.85 5.44 16.07
N MET A 30 8.74 5.47 17.41
CA MET A 30 9.89 5.61 18.32
C MET A 30 10.79 4.37 18.35
N TYR A 31 10.38 3.28 17.73
CA TYR A 31 11.14 2.03 17.66
C TYR A 31 11.36 1.63 16.21
N CYS A 32 12.53 1.09 15.90
CA CYS A 32 12.83 0.53 14.60
C CYS A 32 11.82 -0.56 14.23
N ALA A 33 11.29 -0.49 13.02
CA ALA A 33 10.27 -1.41 12.51
C ALA A 33 10.71 -2.90 12.50
N ASP A 34 12.01 -3.18 12.50
CA ASP A 34 12.55 -4.54 12.35
C ASP A 34 13.08 -5.13 13.64
N CYS A 35 13.96 -4.39 14.34
CA CYS A 35 14.65 -4.87 15.54
C CYS A 35 14.14 -4.26 16.85
N GLY A 36 13.25 -3.26 16.79
CA GLY A 36 12.76 -2.57 17.98
C GLY A 36 13.77 -1.65 18.68
N ALA A 37 14.92 -1.33 18.07
CA ALA A 37 15.85 -0.34 18.62
C ALA A 37 15.19 1.05 18.73
N LYS A 38 15.42 1.75 19.84
CA LYS A 38 14.84 3.08 20.10
C LYS A 38 15.39 4.14 19.14
N GLU A 39 14.59 5.17 18.92
CA GLU A 39 14.91 6.39 18.19
C GLU A 39 15.56 6.15 16.82
N PRO A 40 14.86 5.46 15.89
CA PRO A 40 15.34 5.28 14.54
C PRO A 40 15.67 6.62 13.86
N LYS A 41 16.86 6.69 13.26
CA LYS A 41 17.40 7.88 12.56
C LYS A 41 17.27 7.81 11.04
N TYR A 42 16.88 6.64 10.53
CA TYR A 42 16.73 6.37 9.11
C TYR A 42 15.30 5.94 8.81
N ALA A 43 14.96 5.95 7.54
CA ALA A 43 13.66 5.55 7.04
C ALA A 43 13.82 4.78 5.72
N SER A 44 12.96 3.80 5.48
CA SER A 44 12.71 3.31 4.13
C SER A 44 11.55 4.10 3.56
N VAL A 45 11.82 5.01 2.63
CA VAL A 45 10.84 6.02 2.19
C VAL A 45 9.68 5.41 1.40
N ASN A 46 9.97 4.42 0.56
CA ASN A 46 8.95 3.70 -0.21
C ASN A 46 8.11 2.79 0.70
N LEU A 47 8.74 2.02 1.59
CA LEU A 47 8.02 1.13 2.52
C LEU A 47 7.28 1.88 3.63
N GLY A 48 7.64 3.14 3.90
CA GLY A 48 7.01 3.99 4.90
C GLY A 48 7.35 3.64 6.35
N VAL A 49 8.55 3.12 6.59
CA VAL A 49 9.01 2.66 7.92
C VAL A 49 10.21 3.43 8.43
N PHE A 50 10.23 3.71 9.74
CA PHE A 50 11.39 4.16 10.47
C PHE A 50 12.27 2.98 10.91
N ILE A 51 13.57 3.08 10.63
CA ILE A 51 14.56 2.02 10.88
C ILE A 51 15.83 2.57 11.55
N CYS A 52 16.49 1.73 12.35
CA CYS A 52 17.75 2.11 12.99
C CYS A 52 18.91 2.05 12.00
N SER A 53 20.06 2.61 12.37
CA SER A 53 21.26 2.60 11.53
C SER A 53 21.71 1.19 11.14
N LYS A 54 21.58 0.18 12.02
CA LYS A 54 21.97 -1.20 11.66
C LYS A 54 21.05 -1.79 10.59
N CYS A 55 19.74 -1.64 10.77
CA CYS A 55 18.77 -2.15 9.81
C CYS A 55 18.82 -1.37 8.48
N SER A 56 19.17 -0.08 8.49
CA SER A 56 19.31 0.70 7.26
C SER A 56 20.36 0.12 6.30
N HIS A 57 21.48 -0.40 6.81
CA HIS A 57 22.47 -1.09 5.98
C HIS A 57 21.91 -2.37 5.36
N LEU A 58 21.16 -3.17 6.13
CA LEU A 58 20.52 -4.38 5.60
C LEU A 58 19.45 -4.05 4.55
N HIS A 59 18.69 -2.97 4.75
CA HIS A 59 17.73 -2.47 3.77
C HIS A 59 18.38 -2.05 2.45
N GLN A 60 19.57 -1.44 2.49
CA GLN A 60 20.33 -1.12 1.28
C GLN A 60 20.69 -2.39 0.47
N LEU A 61 21.00 -3.50 1.15
CA LEU A 61 21.29 -4.79 0.50
C LEU A 61 20.07 -5.46 -0.15
N LEU A 62 18.84 -5.06 0.21
CA LEU A 62 17.63 -5.52 -0.49
C LEU A 62 17.52 -4.93 -1.89
N GLY A 63 18.15 -3.78 -2.11
CA GLY A 63 18.09 -3.00 -3.34
C GLY A 63 16.88 -2.07 -3.44
N PRO A 64 16.97 -1.02 -4.29
CA PRO A 64 15.97 0.04 -4.40
C PRO A 64 14.60 -0.46 -4.86
N GLN A 65 14.55 -1.61 -5.53
CA GLN A 65 13.30 -2.26 -5.93
C GLN A 65 12.47 -2.73 -4.71
N VAL A 66 13.12 -3.02 -3.58
CA VAL A 66 12.42 -3.40 -2.34
C VAL A 66 12.42 -2.24 -1.35
N SER A 67 13.56 -1.60 -1.11
CA SER A 67 13.71 -0.57 -0.08
C SER A 67 14.61 0.58 -0.53
N VAL A 68 14.11 1.80 -0.39
CA VAL A 68 14.86 3.04 -0.62
C VAL A 68 15.12 3.70 0.72
N VAL A 69 16.38 3.74 1.15
CA VAL A 69 16.78 4.25 2.47
C VAL A 69 17.12 5.74 2.40
N LYS A 70 16.58 6.53 3.33
CA LYS A 70 16.98 7.92 3.59
C LYS A 70 17.22 8.18 5.08
N SER A 71 18.18 9.05 5.37
CA SER A 71 18.35 9.73 6.64
C SER A 71 17.21 10.72 6.87
N ILE A 72 16.67 10.72 8.08
CA ILE A 72 15.58 11.63 8.48
C ILE A 72 16.09 13.08 8.55
N GLU A 73 17.37 13.27 8.87
CA GLU A 73 17.96 14.58 9.13
C GLU A 73 18.73 15.16 7.93
N THR A 74 19.46 14.31 7.22
CA THR A 74 20.48 14.78 6.25
C THR A 74 20.10 14.61 4.78
N ASP A 75 19.11 13.78 4.47
CA ASP A 75 18.69 13.56 3.07
C ASP A 75 17.55 14.49 2.66
N ILE A 76 17.45 14.72 1.36
CA ILE A 76 16.39 15.54 0.77
C ILE A 76 15.14 14.69 0.61
N TRP A 77 14.02 15.20 1.12
CA TRP A 77 12.71 14.57 1.03
C TRP A 77 11.80 15.39 0.10
N THR A 78 11.19 14.72 -0.88
CA THR A 78 10.18 15.35 -1.73
C THR A 78 8.85 15.50 -0.97
N ALA A 79 7.97 16.37 -1.44
CA ALA A 79 6.64 16.53 -0.85
C ALA A 79 5.82 15.23 -0.92
N GLU A 80 5.92 14.50 -2.03
CA GLU A 80 5.23 13.22 -2.21
C GLU A 80 5.77 12.14 -1.26
N GLU A 81 7.09 12.03 -1.12
CA GLU A 81 7.70 11.12 -0.15
C GLU A 81 7.22 11.42 1.26
N MET A 82 7.16 12.70 1.65
CA MET A 82 6.65 13.12 2.95
C MET A 82 5.18 12.71 3.14
N GLN A 83 4.31 12.98 2.15
CA GLN A 83 2.89 12.63 2.22
C GLN A 83 2.68 11.13 2.37
N ASN A 84 3.31 10.33 1.50
CA ASN A 84 3.21 8.87 1.52
C ASN A 84 3.75 8.28 2.83
N PHE A 85 4.86 8.83 3.33
CA PHE A 85 5.49 8.35 4.55
C PHE A 85 4.63 8.64 5.80
N LEU A 86 4.02 9.82 5.88
CA LEU A 86 3.13 10.22 6.98
C LEU A 86 1.81 9.42 7.01
N ILE A 87 1.34 8.93 5.86
CA ILE A 87 0.18 8.02 5.79
C ILE A 87 0.54 6.63 6.31
N MET A 88 1.79 6.18 6.12
CA MET A 88 2.23 4.86 6.53
C MET A 88 2.65 4.83 8.00
N GLY A 89 3.89 5.20 8.30
CA GLY A 89 4.51 4.99 9.61
C GLY A 89 4.59 3.52 10.04
N ASN A 90 5.25 3.28 11.18
CA ASN A 90 5.51 1.94 11.68
C ASN A 90 4.24 1.22 12.16
N ALA A 91 3.25 1.97 12.65
CA ALA A 91 1.98 1.41 13.10
C ALA A 91 1.24 0.70 11.95
N ASN A 92 1.03 1.38 10.82
CA ASN A 92 0.37 0.79 9.66
C ASN A 92 1.26 -0.24 8.98
N ALA A 93 2.57 0.02 8.89
CA ALA A 93 3.52 -0.93 8.32
C ALA A 93 3.52 -2.27 9.06
N LYS A 94 3.33 -2.29 10.38
CA LYS A 94 3.20 -3.53 11.16
C LYS A 94 1.98 -4.35 10.73
N GLN A 95 0.86 -3.70 10.42
CA GLN A 95 -0.35 -4.37 9.93
C GLN A 95 -0.16 -4.89 8.49
N ILE A 96 0.56 -4.14 7.67
CA ILE A 96 0.76 -4.43 6.24
C ILE A 96 1.82 -5.50 6.02
N TYR A 97 2.98 -5.40 6.67
CA TYR A 97 4.12 -6.30 6.44
C TYR A 97 4.23 -7.41 7.51
N GLY A 98 3.54 -7.25 8.63
CA GLY A 98 3.65 -8.19 9.76
C GLY A 98 5.00 -8.14 10.46
N ALA A 99 5.19 -9.08 11.40
CA ALA A 99 6.40 -9.41 12.16
C ALA A 99 7.27 -8.25 12.72
N VAL A 100 7.51 -8.29 14.03
CA VAL A 100 8.59 -7.55 14.71
C VAL A 100 9.43 -8.57 15.46
N VAL A 101 10.73 -8.64 15.17
CA VAL A 101 11.64 -9.48 15.93
C VAL A 101 12.05 -8.71 17.18
N ARG A 102 11.57 -9.17 18.33
CA ARG A 102 12.04 -8.67 19.63
C ARG A 102 13.22 -9.54 20.08
N ASN A 103 14.30 -8.90 20.51
CA ASN A 103 15.47 -9.54 21.15
C ASN A 103 16.25 -10.55 20.29
N ARG A 104 16.23 -10.45 18.96
CA ARG A 104 17.15 -11.21 18.09
C ARG A 104 17.74 -10.34 16.98
N PRO A 105 18.93 -10.67 16.47
CA PRO A 105 19.52 -9.95 15.34
C PRO A 105 18.65 -10.09 14.09
N VAL A 106 18.42 -8.97 13.42
CA VAL A 106 17.76 -8.92 12.12
C VAL A 106 18.75 -9.38 11.05
N THR A 107 18.34 -10.32 10.20
CA THR A 107 19.13 -10.83 9.07
C THR A 107 18.56 -10.31 7.75
N LEU A 108 19.37 -10.35 6.68
CA LEU A 108 18.89 -10.00 5.34
C LEU A 108 17.72 -10.89 4.89
N ASP A 109 17.80 -12.19 5.18
CA ASP A 109 16.74 -13.15 4.83
C ASP A 109 15.43 -12.85 5.53
N TYR A 110 15.47 -12.43 6.80
CA TYR A 110 14.27 -11.98 7.50
C TYR A 110 13.64 -10.76 6.80
N LEU A 111 14.44 -9.80 6.37
CA LEU A 111 13.92 -8.62 5.67
C LEU A 111 13.35 -8.97 4.29
N ARG A 112 13.97 -9.90 3.56
CA ARG A 112 13.39 -10.45 2.31
C ARG A 112 12.06 -11.12 2.58
N GLN A 113 11.97 -11.92 3.63
CA GLN A 113 10.72 -12.57 4.02
C GLN A 113 9.62 -11.54 4.35
N LYS A 114 9.98 -10.46 5.04
CA LYS A 114 9.04 -9.44 5.47
C LYS A 114 8.58 -8.51 4.35
N TYR A 115 9.51 -7.99 3.55
CA TYR A 115 9.23 -6.90 2.60
C TYR A 115 9.14 -7.35 1.15
N ASP A 116 9.82 -8.44 0.78
CA ASP A 116 9.78 -8.96 -0.58
C ASP A 116 8.74 -10.08 -0.71
N SER A 117 8.91 -11.21 -0.03
CA SER A 117 7.94 -12.32 -0.15
C SER A 117 6.65 -12.11 0.65
N LEU A 118 6.60 -11.12 1.54
CA LEU A 118 5.44 -10.80 2.39
C LEU A 118 4.98 -12.02 3.22
N SER A 119 5.92 -12.84 3.69
CA SER A 119 5.66 -14.13 4.34
C SER A 119 4.97 -14.03 5.69
N PHE A 120 5.01 -12.87 6.34
CA PHE A 120 4.40 -12.65 7.66
C PHE A 120 3.03 -11.96 7.61
N VAL A 121 2.53 -11.69 6.41
CA VAL A 121 1.27 -10.98 6.21
C VAL A 121 0.12 -11.96 6.40
N GLN A 122 -0.83 -11.62 7.28
CA GLN A 122 -2.06 -12.39 7.44
C GLN A 122 -2.91 -12.32 6.17
N GLU A 123 -3.61 -13.41 5.83
CA GLU A 123 -4.37 -13.52 4.57
C GLU A 123 -5.40 -12.38 4.37
N GLU A 124 -6.02 -11.92 5.45
CA GLU A 124 -6.93 -10.76 5.45
C GLU A 124 -6.27 -9.46 4.97
N ASN A 125 -4.99 -9.26 5.29
CA ASN A 125 -4.23 -8.05 4.97
C ASN A 125 -3.43 -8.19 3.67
N LYS A 126 -3.26 -9.42 3.15
CA LYS A 126 -2.45 -9.74 1.98
C LYS A 126 -2.85 -8.94 0.73
N ARG A 127 -4.14 -8.68 0.54
CA ARG A 127 -4.62 -7.83 -0.57
C ARG A 127 -4.08 -6.40 -0.45
N ASN A 128 -4.15 -5.80 0.73
CA ASN A 128 -3.68 -4.43 0.97
C ASN A 128 -2.16 -4.36 0.85
N SER A 129 -1.45 -5.36 1.34
CA SER A 129 0.01 -5.46 1.23
C SER A 129 0.50 -5.62 -0.21
N LEU A 130 -0.21 -6.38 -1.04
CA LEU A 130 0.10 -6.47 -2.47
C LEU A 130 -0.18 -5.16 -3.23
N ILE A 131 -1.23 -4.42 -2.83
CA ILE A 131 -1.51 -3.09 -3.39
C ILE A 131 -0.39 -2.12 -3.02
N ASN A 132 0.04 -2.12 -1.75
CA ASN A 132 1.12 -1.28 -1.27
C ASN A 132 2.45 -1.67 -1.90
N LYS A 133 2.77 -2.97 -2.02
CA LYS A 133 3.95 -3.43 -2.77
C LYS A 133 3.94 -2.92 -4.21
N ARG A 134 2.79 -2.95 -4.90
CA ARG A 134 2.69 -2.37 -6.25
C ARG A 134 2.88 -0.85 -6.27
N LYS A 135 2.29 -0.12 -5.33
CA LYS A 135 2.47 1.34 -5.24
C LYS A 135 3.93 1.72 -4.95
N THR A 136 4.61 0.95 -4.11
CA THR A 136 6.02 1.20 -3.76
C THR A 136 6.98 0.82 -4.88
N PHE A 137 6.66 -0.22 -5.66
CA PHE A 137 7.49 -0.70 -6.79
C PHE A 137 7.25 0.08 -8.09
N PHE A 138 6.01 0.52 -8.37
CA PHE A 138 5.62 1.19 -9.62
C PHE A 138 5.24 2.67 -9.45
N GLY A 139 4.97 3.13 -8.23
CA GLY A 139 4.59 4.53 -7.97
C GLY A 139 5.79 5.49 -7.92
N ASN A 140 6.94 5.04 -7.43
CA ASN A 140 8.08 5.92 -7.18
C ASN A 140 9.17 5.92 -8.27
N TYR A 141 9.18 4.97 -9.22
CA TYR A 141 10.17 4.97 -10.31
C TYR A 141 9.75 5.87 -11.49
N ASN A 142 8.45 6.14 -11.65
CA ASN A 142 7.92 6.88 -12.79
C ASN A 142 8.05 8.41 -12.71
N GLN A 143 8.50 9.00 -11.59
CA GLN A 143 8.58 10.46 -11.49
C GLN A 143 10.00 11.05 -11.50
N SER A 144 11.06 10.24 -11.44
CA SER A 144 12.43 10.77 -11.41
C SER A 144 13.46 10.13 -12.35
N GLN A 145 13.07 9.16 -13.19
CA GLN A 145 13.87 8.70 -14.33
C GLN A 145 13.01 8.40 -15.56
N ALA A 146 12.32 9.42 -16.07
CA ALA A 146 11.82 9.40 -17.44
C ALA A 146 13.01 9.57 -18.40
N SER A 147 13.75 8.48 -18.63
CA SER A 147 14.69 8.36 -19.75
C SER A 147 14.88 6.89 -20.16
N SER A 148 14.26 6.55 -21.30
CA SER A 148 14.71 5.57 -22.30
C SER A 148 14.43 4.06 -22.20
N SER A 149 13.30 3.61 -21.63
CA SER A 149 12.67 2.34 -22.09
C SER A 149 11.23 2.10 -21.57
N ASP A 150 10.39 3.14 -21.46
CA ASP A 150 8.97 2.89 -21.22
C ASP A 150 8.35 2.30 -22.48
N VAL A 151 8.20 0.98 -22.49
CA VAL A 151 7.42 0.30 -23.53
C VAL A 151 5.98 0.74 -23.30
N ASP A 152 5.50 1.66 -24.13
CA ASP A 152 4.09 2.02 -24.20
C ASP A 152 3.29 0.77 -24.56
N TYR A 153 2.75 0.09 -23.53
CA TYR A 153 2.02 -1.15 -23.69
C TYR A 153 0.70 -0.96 -24.44
N GLU A 154 0.15 0.26 -24.43
CA GLU A 154 -1.05 0.59 -25.20
C GLU A 154 -0.71 0.59 -26.70
N THR A 155 0.42 1.17 -27.09
CA THR A 155 0.96 1.07 -28.45
C THR A 155 1.45 -0.34 -28.78
N LYS A 156 2.07 -1.05 -27.83
CA LYS A 156 2.64 -2.40 -28.04
C LYS A 156 1.58 -3.44 -28.40
N TYR A 157 0.40 -3.37 -27.77
CA TYR A 157 -0.68 -4.35 -27.94
C TYR A 157 -1.90 -3.74 -28.65
N LEU A 158 -1.67 -2.74 -29.51
CA LEU A 158 -2.76 -2.01 -30.17
C LEU A 158 -3.65 -2.95 -31.00
N ASN A 159 -3.05 -3.82 -31.81
CA ASN A 159 -3.78 -4.78 -32.64
C ASN A 159 -4.58 -5.78 -31.79
N GLU A 160 -3.97 -6.33 -30.74
CA GLU A 160 -4.64 -7.25 -29.82
C GLU A 160 -5.77 -6.57 -29.04
N MET A 161 -5.61 -5.27 -28.74
CA MET A 161 -6.64 -4.49 -28.08
C MET A 161 -7.83 -4.25 -29.00
N GLU A 162 -7.59 -3.94 -30.27
CA GLU A 162 -8.64 -3.83 -31.30
C GLU A 162 -9.37 -5.15 -31.49
N GLN A 163 -8.66 -6.28 -31.50
CA GLN A 163 -9.26 -7.62 -31.54
C GLN A 163 -10.16 -7.87 -30.32
N LEU A 164 -9.70 -7.54 -29.10
CA LEU A 164 -10.56 -7.69 -27.92
C LEU A 164 -11.79 -6.78 -27.97
N ILE A 165 -11.65 -5.55 -28.49
CA ILE A 165 -12.78 -4.63 -28.67
C ILE A 165 -13.79 -5.17 -29.69
N SER A 166 -13.32 -5.71 -30.82
CA SER A 166 -14.19 -6.29 -31.85
C SER A 166 -14.90 -7.57 -31.37
N MET A 167 -14.28 -8.34 -30.47
CA MET A 167 -14.90 -9.46 -29.76
C MET A 167 -15.91 -9.03 -28.68
N GLY A 168 -16.11 -7.72 -28.46
CA GLY A 168 -17.09 -7.18 -27.52
C GLY A 168 -16.52 -6.80 -26.14
N PHE A 169 -15.22 -6.97 -25.90
CA PHE A 169 -14.57 -6.49 -24.67
C PHE A 169 -14.29 -5.00 -24.78
N THR A 170 -15.26 -4.16 -24.42
CA THR A 170 -15.17 -2.70 -24.61
C THR A 170 -14.30 -1.97 -23.57
N LYS A 171 -13.91 -2.64 -22.48
CA LYS A 171 -13.24 -1.98 -21.36
C LYS A 171 -11.72 -2.00 -21.50
N LYS A 172 -11.17 -1.04 -22.25
CA LYS A 172 -9.73 -0.86 -22.55
C LYS A 172 -8.78 -1.16 -21.39
N LYS A 173 -9.04 -0.60 -20.20
CA LYS A 173 -8.20 -0.81 -19.01
C LYS A 173 -8.06 -2.29 -18.60
N TYR A 174 -9.13 -3.07 -18.70
CA TYR A 174 -9.11 -4.50 -18.34
C TYR A 174 -8.48 -5.33 -19.46
N ASN A 175 -8.76 -4.98 -20.72
CA ASN A 175 -8.15 -5.60 -21.89
C ASN A 175 -6.63 -5.47 -21.85
N LEU A 176 -6.13 -4.24 -21.70
CA LEU A 176 -4.69 -3.96 -21.61
C LEU A 176 -4.04 -4.74 -20.46
N LYS A 177 -4.70 -4.79 -19.30
CA LYS A 177 -4.20 -5.57 -18.17
C LYS A 177 -4.16 -7.07 -18.46
N ALA A 178 -5.17 -7.62 -19.13
CA ALA A 178 -5.20 -9.03 -19.52
C ALA A 178 -4.07 -9.32 -20.53
N LEU A 179 -3.90 -8.47 -21.55
CA LEU A 179 -2.85 -8.58 -22.56
C LEU A 179 -1.43 -8.46 -21.97
N ILE A 180 -1.23 -7.57 -21.00
CA ILE A 180 0.05 -7.48 -20.27
C ILE A 180 0.35 -8.80 -19.53
N LEU A 181 -0.64 -9.35 -18.83
CA LEU A 181 -0.48 -10.60 -18.06
C LEU A 181 -0.25 -11.81 -18.96
N THR A 182 -0.84 -11.83 -20.16
CA THR A 182 -0.72 -12.92 -21.13
C THR A 182 0.32 -12.68 -22.20
N LYS A 183 1.09 -11.58 -22.09
CA LYS A 183 2.13 -11.16 -23.04
C LYS A 183 1.63 -11.07 -24.48
N GLY A 184 0.44 -10.49 -24.69
CA GLY A 184 -0.19 -10.32 -26.00
C GLY A 184 -0.95 -11.54 -26.50
N ASN A 185 -1.06 -12.64 -25.73
CA ASN A 185 -1.89 -13.76 -26.14
C ASN A 185 -3.38 -13.42 -25.95
N VAL A 186 -4.06 -13.13 -27.06
CA VAL A 186 -5.48 -12.71 -27.09
C VAL A 186 -6.40 -13.80 -26.55
N GLN A 187 -6.20 -15.07 -26.90
CA GLN A 187 -7.06 -16.16 -26.43
C GLN A 187 -7.02 -16.29 -24.91
N LYS A 188 -5.81 -16.35 -24.33
CA LYS A 188 -5.62 -16.39 -22.87
C LYS A 188 -6.14 -15.12 -22.20
N ALA A 189 -6.04 -13.96 -22.85
CA ALA A 189 -6.55 -12.71 -22.32
C ALA A 189 -8.09 -12.73 -22.28
N THR A 190 -8.73 -13.23 -23.32
CA THR A 190 -10.17 -13.46 -23.41
C THR A 190 -10.65 -14.39 -22.30
N ASP A 191 -10.01 -15.55 -22.11
CA ASP A 191 -10.36 -16.50 -21.04
C ASP A 191 -10.24 -15.84 -19.65
N LEU A 192 -9.19 -15.04 -19.44
CA LEU A 192 -8.98 -14.30 -18.19
C LEU A 192 -10.09 -13.27 -17.94
N ILE A 193 -10.50 -12.54 -18.98
CA ILE A 193 -11.56 -11.55 -18.90
C ILE A 193 -12.91 -12.22 -18.61
N ILE A 194 -13.24 -13.29 -19.34
CA ILE A 194 -14.50 -14.05 -19.16
C ILE A 194 -14.57 -14.63 -17.74
N ASN A 195 -13.52 -15.29 -17.28
CA ASN A 195 -13.47 -15.86 -15.92
C ASN A 195 -13.63 -14.77 -14.84
N ALA A 196 -13.00 -13.62 -15.04
CA ALA A 196 -13.13 -12.49 -14.13
C ALA A 196 -14.56 -11.91 -14.11
N GLN A 197 -15.21 -11.82 -15.29
CA GLN A 197 -16.60 -11.39 -15.42
C GLN A 197 -17.57 -12.39 -14.76
N ALA A 198 -17.38 -13.69 -14.99
CA ALA A 198 -18.18 -14.75 -14.39
C ALA A 198 -18.10 -14.71 -12.86
N LYS A 199 -16.89 -14.62 -12.31
CA LYS A 199 -16.67 -14.49 -10.86
C LYS A 199 -17.25 -13.21 -10.27
N HIS A 200 -17.21 -12.11 -11.02
CA HIS A 200 -17.84 -10.87 -10.61
C HIS A 200 -19.37 -11.01 -10.59
N GLN A 201 -19.94 -11.66 -11.60
CA GLN A 201 -21.37 -11.91 -11.70
C GLN A 201 -21.87 -12.86 -10.61
N GLU A 202 -21.16 -13.95 -10.35
CA GLU A 202 -21.43 -14.88 -9.24
C GLU A 202 -21.51 -14.13 -7.91
N LYS A 203 -20.51 -13.28 -7.62
CA LYS A 203 -20.52 -12.44 -6.41
C LYS A 203 -21.68 -11.45 -6.41
N LYS A 204 -22.00 -10.85 -7.56
CA LYS A 204 -23.12 -9.91 -7.68
C LYS A 204 -24.44 -10.61 -7.37
N THR A 205 -24.66 -11.80 -7.92
CA THR A 205 -25.84 -12.64 -7.67
C THR A 205 -25.90 -13.04 -6.19
N LEU A 206 -24.80 -13.55 -5.64
CA LEU A 206 -24.69 -13.91 -4.22
C LEU A 206 -25.11 -12.74 -3.33
N TYR A 207 -24.56 -11.55 -3.56
CA TYR A 207 -24.92 -10.38 -2.75
C TYR A 207 -26.33 -9.86 -3.01
N SER A 208 -26.93 -10.09 -4.17
CA SER A 208 -28.31 -9.68 -4.44
C SER A 208 -29.35 -10.66 -3.87
N THR A 209 -29.02 -11.94 -3.73
CA THR A 209 -29.93 -12.98 -3.24
C THR A 209 -29.78 -13.26 -1.75
N MET A 210 -28.69 -12.80 -1.13
CA MET A 210 -28.51 -12.91 0.31
C MET A 210 -29.45 -11.97 1.06
N GLU A 211 -30.24 -12.54 1.96
CA GLU A 211 -31.01 -11.79 2.95
C GLU A 211 -30.08 -11.35 4.09
N TYR A 212 -30.08 -10.06 4.42
CA TYR A 212 -29.24 -9.50 5.47
C TYR A 212 -30.08 -9.28 6.73
N ASN A 213 -29.79 -10.06 7.77
CA ASN A 213 -30.41 -9.91 9.09
C ASN A 213 -29.41 -9.22 10.05
N PRO A 214 -29.53 -7.89 10.27
CA PRO A 214 -28.67 -7.16 11.20
C PRO A 214 -28.92 -7.60 12.65
N THR A 215 -27.84 -7.61 13.44
CA THR A 215 -27.95 -7.67 14.90
C THR A 215 -28.42 -6.31 15.45
N SER A 216 -28.94 -6.27 16.69
CA SER A 216 -29.41 -5.02 17.32
C SER A 216 -28.36 -3.90 17.30
N GLN A 217 -27.10 -4.25 17.57
CA GLN A 217 -25.97 -3.30 17.54
C GLN A 217 -25.66 -2.77 16.12
N GLU A 218 -25.80 -3.62 15.10
CA GLU A 218 -25.59 -3.21 13.70
C GLU A 218 -26.73 -2.29 13.24
N SER A 219 -27.97 -2.57 13.66
CA SER A 219 -29.12 -1.70 13.39
C SER A 219 -28.94 -0.30 13.99
N GLU A 220 -28.52 -0.22 15.26
CA GLU A 220 -28.22 1.06 15.92
C GLU A 220 -27.09 1.84 15.21
N THR A 221 -26.06 1.14 14.75
CA THR A 221 -24.93 1.76 14.03
C THR A 221 -25.37 2.30 12.66
N ILE A 222 -26.21 1.55 11.95
CA ILE A 222 -26.77 1.98 10.65
C ILE A 222 -27.61 3.25 10.84
N GLU A 223 -28.49 3.27 11.85
CA GLU A 223 -29.32 4.42 12.18
C GLU A 223 -28.48 5.66 12.52
N GLN A 224 -27.41 5.50 13.31
CA GLN A 224 -26.49 6.59 13.62
C GLN A 224 -25.83 7.19 12.37
N ILE A 225 -25.43 6.34 11.41
CA ILE A 225 -24.79 6.78 10.17
C ILE A 225 -25.79 7.52 9.26
N GLU A 226 -27.03 7.06 9.20
CA GLU A 226 -28.10 7.73 8.47
C GLU A 226 -28.45 9.08 9.08
N ASN A 227 -28.50 9.17 10.42
CA ASN A 227 -28.69 10.43 11.15
C ASN A 227 -27.55 11.44 10.94
N MET A 228 -26.34 10.97 10.60
CA MET A 228 -25.22 11.81 10.18
C MET A 228 -25.30 12.27 8.71
N GLY A 229 -26.40 11.95 8.00
CA GLY A 229 -26.66 12.39 6.63
C GLY A 229 -26.03 11.51 5.56
N PHE A 230 -25.50 10.34 5.91
CA PHE A 230 -24.93 9.40 4.93
C PHE A 230 -26.02 8.48 4.38
N ASN A 231 -26.16 8.44 3.05
CA ASN A 231 -27.05 7.50 2.38
C ASN A 231 -26.39 6.12 2.29
N ILE A 232 -26.71 5.23 3.23
CA ILE A 232 -26.33 3.82 3.13
C ILE A 232 -27.31 3.16 2.15
N LYS A 233 -26.86 2.89 0.92
CA LYS A 233 -27.62 1.98 0.04
C LYS A 233 -27.72 0.64 0.75
N SER A 234 -28.94 0.25 1.14
CA SER A 234 -29.33 -1.00 1.82
C SER A 234 -29.10 -2.24 0.95
N ASN A 235 -27.87 -2.39 0.48
CA ASN A 235 -27.38 -3.51 -0.30
C ASN A 235 -26.66 -4.44 0.68
N THR A 236 -27.03 -5.72 0.68
CA THR A 236 -26.43 -6.78 1.50
C THR A 236 -24.89 -6.79 1.44
N LYS A 237 -24.27 -6.38 0.32
CA LYS A 237 -22.81 -6.17 0.19
C LYS A 237 -22.29 -5.01 1.04
N THR A 238 -22.97 -3.86 1.06
CA THR A 238 -22.57 -2.71 1.88
C THR A 238 -22.66 -3.09 3.36
N LEU A 239 -23.72 -3.78 3.74
CA LEU A 239 -23.98 -4.23 5.10
C LEU A 239 -23.03 -5.36 5.54
N LEU A 240 -22.69 -6.31 4.66
CA LEU A 240 -21.63 -7.30 4.89
C LEU A 240 -20.24 -6.68 4.96
N LEU A 241 -19.97 -5.65 4.15
CA LEU A 241 -18.74 -4.89 4.26
C LEU A 241 -18.70 -4.16 5.60
N ILE A 242 -19.79 -3.56 6.07
CA ILE A 242 -19.88 -3.02 7.43
C ILE A 242 -19.59 -4.10 8.47
N ARG A 243 -20.12 -5.32 8.32
CA ARG A 243 -19.82 -6.45 9.25
C ARG A 243 -18.37 -6.92 9.20
N LYS A 244 -17.74 -6.99 8.03
CA LYS A 244 -16.29 -7.29 7.88
C LYS A 244 -15.40 -6.14 8.37
N VAL A 245 -15.84 -4.92 8.11
CA VAL A 245 -15.18 -3.68 8.48
C VAL A 245 -15.57 -3.29 9.91
N ASN A 246 -16.44 -3.99 10.64
CA ASN A 246 -16.63 -3.76 12.08
C ASN A 246 -15.41 -4.19 12.91
N SER A 247 -14.44 -4.87 12.29
CA SER A 247 -13.06 -4.95 12.81
C SER A 247 -12.23 -3.67 12.58
N PHE A 248 -12.71 -2.74 11.75
CA PHE A 248 -12.02 -1.54 11.25
C PHE A 248 -12.74 -0.22 11.59
N PHE A 249 -14.08 -0.21 11.69
CA PHE A 249 -14.88 0.97 12.06
C PHE A 249 -14.72 1.31 13.55
N PHE A 250 -14.42 0.32 14.39
CA PHE A 250 -13.91 0.54 15.74
C PHE A 250 -12.64 1.40 15.77
N PHE A 251 -11.87 1.45 14.68
CA PHE A 251 -10.64 2.24 14.60
C PHE A 251 -10.88 3.71 14.26
N LEU A 252 -11.91 4.02 13.45
CA LEU A 252 -12.27 5.42 13.17
C LEU A 252 -12.99 6.07 14.37
N TYR A 253 -13.78 5.30 15.12
CA TYR A 253 -14.52 5.81 16.28
C TYR A 253 -13.61 6.16 17.48
N LYS A 254 -12.41 5.57 17.58
CA LYS A 254 -11.41 5.88 18.63
C LYS A 254 -10.46 7.02 18.27
N CYS A 255 -10.53 7.59 17.07
CA CYS A 255 -9.68 8.71 16.65
C CYS A 255 -10.39 10.07 16.67
N VAL A 256 -11.68 10.12 17.04
CA VAL A 256 -12.46 11.37 17.10
C VAL A 256 -13.04 11.65 18.50
N LEU A 257 -12.63 10.87 19.51
CA LEU A 257 -12.77 11.17 20.95
C LEU A 257 -11.41 11.03 21.61
#